data_AF-A0A525JQ98-F1
#
_entry.id   AF-A0A525JQ98-F1
#
_cell.length_a   1.000
_cell.length_b   1.000
_cell.length_c   1.000
_cell.angle_alpha   90.00
_cell.angle_beta   90.00
_cell.angle_gamma   90.00
#
_symmetry.space_group_name_H-M   'P 1'
#
loop_
_entity.id
_entity.type
_entity.pdbx_description
1 polymer ?
#
loop_
_entity_poly.entity_id
_entity_poly.type
_entity_poly.pdbx_seq_one_letter_code
_entity_poly.pdbx_strand_id
1 'polypeptide(L)'
;MKRYLIFAALVPLFGGFWLLLTTTVMAGYWSHPPSLAETEKVIAVFATTLQFSYLFGILPALMIAAVDDILFHVKRIGWAVRMLIVGVIAFFAAELIYGSRGPDSGAVQFVLYGLVGFIPAMISSWLAHRVETQAVETKAAA
;
A
#
# COMPACT_ATOMS: atom_id res chain seq x y z
N MET A 1 14.29 -11.34 -5.38
CA MET A 1 14.85 -10.08 -4.82
C MET A 1 14.20 -8.81 -5.36
N LYS A 2 14.08 -8.58 -6.68
CA LYS A 2 13.50 -7.33 -7.23
C LYS A 2 12.12 -6.98 -6.68
N ARG A 3 11.23 -7.99 -6.54
CA ARG A 3 9.90 -7.84 -5.92
C ARG A 3 9.97 -7.24 -4.51
N TYR A 4 10.79 -7.81 -3.63
CA TYR A 4 10.95 -7.31 -2.25
C TYR A 4 11.43 -5.86 -2.20
N LEU A 5 12.33 -5.46 -3.11
CA LEU A 5 12.77 -4.06 -3.21
C LEU A 5 11.63 -3.13 -3.64
N ILE A 6 10.81 -3.55 -4.61
CA ILE A 6 9.64 -2.78 -5.06
C ILE A 6 8.67 -2.58 -3.89
N PHE A 7 8.33 -3.65 -3.17
CA PHE A 7 7.43 -3.56 -2.04
C PHE A 7 8.00 -2.70 -0.90
N ALA A 8 9.27 -2.92 -0.53
CA ALA A 8 9.94 -2.14 0.51
C ALA A 8 10.03 -0.65 0.16
N ALA A 9 10.16 -0.30 -1.12
CA ALA A 9 10.18 1.09 -1.56
C ALA A 9 8.79 1.73 -1.60
N LEU A 10 7.80 1.04 -2.16
CA LEU A 10 6.51 1.63 -2.50
C LEU A 10 5.45 1.50 -1.41
N VAL A 11 5.44 0.39 -0.67
CA VAL A 11 4.39 0.17 0.35
C VAL A 11 4.48 1.18 1.49
N PRO A 12 5.66 1.47 2.09
CA PRO A 12 5.76 2.52 3.11
C PRO A 12 5.43 3.91 2.58
N LEU A 13 5.82 4.21 1.33
CA LEU A 13 5.57 5.49 0.69
C LEU A 13 4.06 5.73 0.51
N PHE A 14 3.40 4.87 -0.25
CA PHE A 14 1.98 5.02 -0.56
C PHE A 14 1.09 4.70 0.64
N GLY A 15 1.46 3.69 1.44
CA GLY A 15 0.75 3.35 2.67
C GLY A 15 0.83 4.47 3.71
N GLY A 16 2.01 5.05 3.93
CA GLY A 16 2.17 6.18 4.84
C GLY A 16 1.37 7.41 4.40
N PHE A 17 1.39 7.73 3.11
CA PHE A 17 0.59 8.83 2.57
C PHE A 17 -0.92 8.57 2.71
N TRP A 18 -1.37 7.37 2.35
CA TRP A 18 -2.78 7.01 2.46
C TRP A 18 -3.27 6.95 3.91
N LEU A 19 -2.40 6.51 4.83
CA LEU A 19 -2.68 6.53 6.26
C LEU A 19 -2.86 7.97 6.77
N LEU A 20 -2.02 8.91 6.33
CA LEU A 20 -2.16 10.33 6.67
C LEU A 20 -3.46 10.92 6.12
N LEU A 21 -3.84 10.59 4.89
CA LEU A 21 -5.13 11.00 4.33
C LEU A 21 -6.29 10.41 5.14
N THR A 22 -6.21 9.13 5.48
CA THR A 22 -7.23 8.47 6.30
C THR A 22 -7.39 9.15 7.66
N THR A 23 -6.30 9.43 8.37
CA THR A 23 -6.37 10.08 9.68
C THR A 23 -6.87 11.52 9.60
N THR A 24 -6.53 12.27 8.56
CA THR A 24 -7.05 13.64 8.37
C THR A 24 -8.55 13.65 8.04
N VAL A 25 -9.04 12.70 7.24
CA VAL A 25 -10.48 12.53 6.98
C VAL A 25 -11.20 12.15 8.28
N MET A 26 -10.70 11.17 9.03
CA MET A 26 -11.32 10.74 10.30
C MET A 26 -11.27 11.84 11.37
N ALA A 27 -10.29 12.74 11.31
CA ALA A 27 -10.19 13.89 12.21
C ALA A 27 -11.06 15.09 11.79
N GLY A 28 -11.80 15.01 10.68
CA GLY A 28 -12.63 16.11 10.19
C GLY A 28 -11.84 17.29 9.60
N TYR A 29 -10.56 17.08 9.26
CA TYR A 29 -9.69 18.14 8.70
C TYR A 29 -10.23 18.72 7.38
N TRP A 30 -10.99 17.92 6.64
CA TRP A 30 -11.60 18.29 5.34
C TRP A 30 -13.09 18.62 5.45
N SER A 31 -13.56 19.05 6.63
CA SER A 31 -14.98 19.39 6.85
C SER A 31 -15.44 20.68 6.15
N HIS A 32 -14.51 21.42 5.57
CA HIS A 32 -14.71 22.63 4.79
C HIS A 32 -13.94 22.56 3.46
N PRO A 33 -14.23 23.44 2.49
CA PRO A 33 -13.51 23.48 1.21
C PRO A 33 -11.99 23.57 1.42
N PRO A 34 -11.18 22.65 0.84
CA PRO A 34 -9.75 22.62 1.04
C PRO A 34 -9.06 23.92 0.63
N SER A 35 -8.25 24.49 1.52
CA SER A 35 -7.37 25.59 1.18
C SER A 35 -6.00 25.10 0.67
N LEU A 36 -5.29 25.97 -0.06
CA LEU A 36 -3.93 25.67 -0.53
C LEU A 36 -2.98 25.39 0.64
N ALA A 37 -3.04 26.22 1.69
CA ALA A 37 -2.21 26.08 2.88
C ALA A 37 -2.43 24.74 3.61
N GLU A 38 -3.67 24.24 3.66
CA GLU A 38 -3.98 22.95 4.28
C GLU A 38 -3.43 21.77 3.49
N THR A 39 -3.47 21.86 2.17
CA THR A 39 -2.90 20.85 1.27
C THR A 39 -1.39 20.82 1.38
N GLU A 40 -0.75 22.00 1.38
CA GLU A 40 0.70 22.14 1.60
C GLU A 40 1.12 21.54 2.95
N LYS A 41 0.33 21.77 4.00
CA LYS A 41 0.59 21.21 5.33
C LYS A 41 0.55 19.68 5.32
N VAL A 42 -0.40 19.05 4.62
CA VAL A 42 -0.46 17.59 4.51
C VAL A 42 0.78 17.05 3.81
N ILE A 43 1.23 17.68 2.74
CA ILE A 43 2.45 17.29 2.03
C ILE A 43 3.69 17.47 2.92
N ALA A 44 3.79 18.59 3.64
CA ALA A 44 4.90 18.86 4.55
C ALA A 44 4.94 17.87 5.72
N VAL A 45 3.79 17.54 6.31
CA VAL A 45 3.67 16.52 7.35
C VAL A 45 4.06 15.14 6.81
N PHE A 46 3.63 14.80 5.60
CA PHE A 46 4.03 13.54 4.96
C PHE A 46 5.56 13.49 4.77
N ALA A 47 6.16 14.52 4.19
CA ALA A 47 7.61 14.57 3.96
C ALA A 47 8.41 14.44 5.26
N THR A 48 7.96 15.11 6.33
CA THR A 48 8.63 15.10 7.64
C THR A 48 8.37 13.84 8.46
N THR A 49 7.39 13.02 8.09
CA THR A 49 7.07 11.74 8.76
C THR A 49 7.38 10.52 7.90
N LEU A 50 7.91 10.73 6.68
CA LEU A 50 8.18 9.67 5.72
C LEU A 50 9.15 8.63 6.29
N GLN A 51 10.19 9.06 7.02
CA GLN A 51 11.13 8.14 7.68
C GLN A 51 10.44 7.20 8.67
N PHE A 52 9.39 7.65 9.37
CA PHE A 52 8.62 6.80 10.27
C PHE A 52 7.74 5.83 9.50
N SER A 53 7.17 6.28 8.37
CA SER A 53 6.44 5.39 7.46
C SER A 53 7.34 4.24 6.98
N TYR A 54 8.60 4.52 6.62
CA TYR A 54 9.57 3.48 6.28
C TYR A 54 9.97 2.62 7.48
N LEU A 55 10.26 3.22 8.62
CA LEU A 55 10.67 2.50 9.83
C LEU A 55 9.65 1.42 10.24
N PHE A 56 8.36 1.76 10.23
CA PHE A 56 7.30 0.83 10.62
C PHE A 56 6.72 0.04 9.43
N GLY A 57 6.80 0.59 8.22
CA GLY A 57 6.18 0.01 7.02
C GLY A 57 7.02 -1.04 6.31
N ILE A 58 8.35 -1.07 6.49
CA ILE A 58 9.22 -2.02 5.77
C ILE A 58 8.89 -3.46 6.12
N LEU A 59 8.74 -3.80 7.40
CA LEU A 59 8.46 -5.18 7.80
C LEU A 59 7.13 -5.70 7.22
N PRO A 60 5.98 -5.03 7.40
CA PRO A 60 4.74 -5.48 6.77
C PRO A 60 4.82 -5.47 5.24
N ALA A 61 5.55 -4.52 4.63
CA ALA A 61 5.78 -4.52 3.19
C ALA A 61 6.48 -5.80 2.70
N LEU A 62 7.53 -6.24 3.41
CA LEU A 62 8.26 -7.46 3.08
C LEU A 62 7.42 -8.73 3.32
N MET A 63 6.55 -8.73 4.33
CA MET A 63 5.60 -9.82 4.55
C MET A 63 4.62 -9.96 3.37
N ILE A 64 4.05 -8.86 2.90
CA ILE A 64 3.16 -8.89 1.73
C ILE A 64 3.94 -9.24 0.45
N ALA A 65 5.19 -8.77 0.31
CA ALA A 65 6.06 -9.16 -0.80
C ALA A 65 6.28 -10.68 -0.84
N ALA A 66 6.44 -11.32 0.32
CA ALA A 66 6.57 -12.77 0.42
C ALA A 66 5.29 -13.50 -0.02
N VAL A 67 4.10 -12.97 0.34
CA VAL A 67 2.82 -13.51 -0.15
C VAL A 67 2.74 -13.44 -1.67
N ASP A 68 3.05 -12.28 -2.25
CA ASP A 68 3.04 -12.08 -3.70
C ASP A 68 4.08 -12.96 -4.42
N ASP A 69 5.25 -13.18 -3.81
CA ASP A 69 6.29 -14.09 -4.31
C ASP A 69 5.84 -15.56 -4.29
N ILE A 70 5.20 -16.02 -3.21
CA ILE A 70 4.62 -17.37 -3.13
C ILE A 70 3.58 -17.56 -4.24
N LEU A 71 2.66 -16.60 -4.40
CA LEU A 71 1.60 -16.67 -5.40
C LEU A 71 2.14 -16.59 -6.84
N PHE A 72 3.26 -15.89 -7.06
CA PHE A 72 3.92 -15.85 -8.37
C PHE A 72 4.37 -17.24 -8.84
N HIS A 73 4.77 -18.13 -7.93
CA HIS A 73 5.19 -19.48 -8.26
C HIS A 73 4.02 -20.47 -8.50
N VAL A 74 2.77 -20.05 -8.25
CA VAL A 74 1.59 -20.88 -8.47
C VAL A 74 1.14 -20.77 -9.93
N LYS A 75 1.46 -21.80 -10.73
CA LYS A 75 1.21 -21.84 -12.19
C LYS A 75 -0.23 -21.59 -12.64
N ARG A 76 -1.23 -21.78 -11.76
CA ARG A 76 -2.66 -21.61 -12.09
C ARG A 76 -3.17 -20.18 -11.89
N ILE A 77 -2.42 -19.31 -11.22
CA ILE A 77 -2.88 -17.98 -10.85
C ILE A 77 -2.36 -16.96 -11.87
N GLY A 78 -3.28 -16.36 -12.63
CA GLY A 78 -2.96 -15.25 -13.52
C GLY A 78 -2.51 -14.00 -12.75
N TRP A 79 -1.74 -13.12 -13.39
CA TRP A 79 -1.17 -11.93 -12.76
C TRP A 79 -2.21 -11.02 -12.10
N ALA A 80 -3.37 -10.82 -12.75
CA ALA A 80 -4.43 -9.96 -12.24
C ALA A 80 -5.10 -10.55 -10.99
N VAL A 81 -5.30 -11.87 -10.97
CA VAL A 81 -5.87 -12.60 -9.83
C VAL A 81 -4.90 -12.57 -8.65
N ARG A 82 -3.59 -12.79 -8.90
CA ARG A 82 -2.56 -12.65 -7.87
C ARG A 82 -2.58 -11.26 -7.24
N MET A 83 -2.56 -10.22 -8.08
CA MET A 83 -2.59 -8.83 -7.64
C MET A 83 -3.80 -8.57 -6.73
N LEU A 84 -4.99 -9.05 -7.12
CA LEU A 84 -6.22 -8.94 -6.33
C LEU A 84 -6.12 -9.67 -4.98
N ILE A 85 -5.61 -10.91 -4.95
CA ILE A 85 -5.43 -11.67 -3.72
C ILE A 85 -4.49 -10.93 -2.75
N VAL A 86 -3.35 -10.46 -3.27
CA VAL A 86 -2.35 -9.72 -2.49
C VAL A 86 -2.95 -8.42 -1.93
N GLY A 87 -3.71 -7.69 -2.75
CA GLY A 87 -4.43 -6.50 -2.32
C GLY A 87 -5.43 -6.78 -1.20
N VAL A 88 -6.26 -7.84 -1.33
CA VAL A 88 -7.25 -8.22 -0.31
C VAL A 88 -6.58 -8.63 1.00
N ILE A 89 -5.49 -9.41 0.94
CA ILE A 89 -4.74 -9.78 2.15
C ILE A 89 -4.17 -8.53 2.83
N ALA A 90 -3.58 -7.61 2.05
CA ALA A 90 -3.04 -6.37 2.58
C ALA A 90 -4.14 -5.45 3.15
N PHE A 91 -5.34 -5.45 2.56
CA PHE A 91 -6.51 -4.72 3.06
C PHE A 91 -6.85 -5.16 4.48
N PHE A 92 -7.08 -6.46 4.69
CA PHE A 92 -7.44 -6.98 6.01
C PHE A 92 -6.30 -6.84 7.01
N ALA A 93 -5.05 -7.00 6.57
CA ALA A 93 -3.90 -6.76 7.43
C ALA A 93 -3.82 -5.30 7.91
N ALA A 94 -3.99 -4.32 7.01
CA ALA A 94 -4.00 -2.91 7.37
C ALA A 94 -5.18 -2.55 8.26
N GLU A 95 -6.37 -3.11 7.99
CA GLU A 95 -7.54 -2.92 8.83
C GLU A 95 -7.33 -3.45 10.26
N LEU A 96 -6.72 -4.63 10.41
CA LEU A 96 -6.41 -5.16 11.74
C LEU A 96 -5.40 -4.29 12.51
N ILE A 97 -4.43 -3.70 11.80
CA ILE A 97 -3.38 -2.86 12.39
C ILE A 97 -3.93 -1.47 12.77
N TYR A 98 -4.75 -0.86 11.91
CA TYR A 98 -5.17 0.54 12.06
C TYR A 98 -6.64 0.75 12.41
N GLY A 99 -7.52 -0.18 12.03
CA GLY A 99 -8.98 -0.06 12.14
C GLY A 99 -9.55 -0.34 13.53
N SER A 100 -8.76 -0.89 14.47
CA SER A 100 -9.19 -1.27 15.83
C SER A 100 -9.46 -0.09 16.80
N ARG A 101 -9.75 1.11 16.26
CA ARG A 101 -10.04 2.31 17.05
C ARG A 101 -11.54 2.44 17.30
N GLY A 102 -11.99 1.94 18.45
CA GLY A 102 -13.25 2.32 19.12
C GLY A 102 -14.54 1.65 18.63
N PRO A 103 -15.58 1.59 19.48
CA PRO A 103 -16.89 0.98 19.17
C PRO A 103 -17.72 1.73 18.12
N ASP A 104 -17.28 2.90 17.66
CA ASP A 104 -17.93 3.73 16.62
C ASP A 104 -17.25 3.59 15.24
N SER A 105 -16.53 2.49 14.98
CA SER A 105 -15.84 2.24 13.72
C SER A 105 -16.82 1.92 12.58
N GLY A 106 -17.38 2.97 11.98
CA GLY A 106 -18.30 2.86 10.86
C GLY A 106 -17.64 2.31 9.58
N ALA A 107 -18.46 1.93 8.59
CA ALA A 107 -17.99 1.36 7.33
C ALA A 107 -16.93 2.21 6.59
N VAL A 108 -16.98 3.54 6.76
CA VAL A 108 -16.00 4.47 6.17
C VAL A 108 -14.60 4.25 6.76
N GLN A 109 -14.52 4.05 8.08
CA GLN A 109 -13.25 3.77 8.77
C GLN A 109 -12.63 2.47 8.23
N PHE A 110 -13.44 1.41 8.16
CA PHE A 110 -13.03 0.11 7.64
C PHE A 110 -12.50 0.17 6.21
N VAL A 111 -13.20 0.91 5.34
CA VAL A 111 -12.76 1.06 3.94
C VAL A 111 -11.47 1.86 3.86
N LEU A 112 -11.37 3.01 4.54
CA LEU A 112 -10.21 3.88 4.43
C LEU A 112 -8.95 3.24 5.00
N TYR A 113 -9.03 2.60 6.16
CA TYR A 113 -7.89 1.91 6.77
C TYR A 113 -7.50 0.66 5.99
N GLY A 114 -8.45 -0.14 5.49
CA GLY A 114 -8.11 -1.23 4.59
C GLY A 114 -7.44 -0.76 3.28
N LEU A 115 -7.84 0.39 2.73
CA LEU A 115 -7.19 0.97 1.54
C LEU A 115 -5.71 1.34 1.77
N VAL A 116 -5.31 1.61 3.03
CA VAL A 116 -3.89 1.83 3.41
C VAL A 116 -3.01 0.64 3.00
N GLY A 117 -3.53 -0.59 3.09
CA GLY A 117 -2.81 -1.78 2.66
C GLY A 117 -3.07 -2.15 1.20
N PHE A 118 -4.34 -2.05 0.76
CA PHE A 118 -4.77 -2.50 -0.56
C PHE A 118 -4.04 -1.80 -1.71
N ILE A 119 -4.09 -0.46 -1.74
CA ILE A 119 -3.55 0.34 -2.84
C ILE A 119 -2.04 0.12 -3.04
N PRO A 120 -1.18 0.28 -2.02
CA PRO A 120 0.26 0.04 -2.19
C PRO A 120 0.58 -1.38 -2.63
N ALA A 121 -0.14 -2.39 -2.13
CA ALA A 121 0.09 -3.79 -2.46
C ALA A 121 -0.27 -4.10 -3.92
N MET A 122 -1.40 -3.57 -4.42
CA MET A 122 -1.81 -3.70 -5.82
C MET A 122 -0.79 -3.06 -6.77
N ILE A 123 -0.37 -1.81 -6.48
CA ILE A 123 0.63 -1.09 -7.28
C ILE A 123 1.96 -1.85 -7.31
N SER A 124 2.41 -2.34 -6.14
CA SER A 124 3.68 -3.06 -6.01
C SER A 124 3.66 -4.40 -6.74
N SER A 125 2.58 -5.18 -6.61
CA SER A 125 2.42 -6.48 -7.30
C SER A 125 2.34 -6.30 -8.82
N TRP A 126 1.63 -5.26 -9.28
CA TRP A 126 1.56 -4.91 -10.70
C TRP A 126 2.93 -4.52 -11.27
N LEU A 127 3.65 -3.62 -10.58
CA LEU A 127 4.97 -3.19 -11.03
C LEU A 127 5.97 -4.34 -11.03
N ALA A 128 5.94 -5.19 -10.00
CA ALA A 128 6.78 -6.37 -9.94
C ALA A 128 6.52 -7.32 -11.12
N HIS A 129 5.25 -7.52 -11.51
CA HIS A 129 4.91 -8.28 -12.70
C HIS A 129 5.50 -7.65 -13.97
N ARG A 130 5.35 -6.34 -14.17
CA ARG A 130 5.88 -5.63 -15.34
C ARG A 130 7.39 -5.78 -15.48
N VAL A 131 8.12 -5.61 -14.38
CA VAL A 131 9.59 -5.72 -14.35
C VAL A 131 10.05 -7.14 -14.69
N GLU A 132 9.31 -8.16 -14.26
CA GLU A 132 9.62 -9.55 -14.56
C GLU A 132 9.32 -9.90 -16.02
N THR A 133 8.17 -9.47 -16.55
CA THR A 133 7.81 -9.68 -17.95
C THR A 133 8.83 -9.03 -18.90
N GLN A 134 9.21 -7.78 -18.65
CA GLN A 134 10.24 -7.09 -19.46
C GLN A 134 11.60 -7.82 -19.42
N ALA A 135 11.97 -8.38 -18.26
CA ALA A 135 13.22 -9.12 -18.13
C ALA A 135 13.23 -10.43 -18.94
N VAL A 136 12.07 -11.04 -19.16
CA VAL A 136 11.93 -12.24 -20.02
C VAL A 136 12.06 -11.86 -21.49
N GLU A 137 11.37 -10.81 -21.93
CA GLU A 137 11.44 -10.31 -23.32
C GLU A 137 12.87 -9.91 -23.70
N THR A 138 13.57 -9.19 -22.82
CA THR A 138 14.97 -8.77 -23.06
C THR A 138 15.90 -9.97 -23.25
N LYS A 139 15.72 -11.04 -22.47
CA LYS A 139 16.53 -12.27 -22.59
C LYS A 139 16.23 -13.07 -23.85
N ALA A 140 15.01 -12.97 -24.38
CA ALA A 140 14.64 -13.64 -25.62
C ALA A 140 15.17 -12.92 -26.87
N ALA A 141 15.53 -11.63 -26.74
CA ALA A 141 16.06 -10.80 -27.82
C ALA A 141 17.60 -10.75 -27.87
N ALA A 142 18.29 -11.36 -26.90
CA ALA A 142 19.76 -11.41 -26.79
C ALA A 142 20.28 -12.82 -27.09
#